data_AF-A0AAD4M8Y6-F1
#
_entry.id   AF-A0AAD4M8Y6-F1
#
_cell.length_a   1.000
_cell.length_b   1.000
_cell.length_c   1.000
_cell.angle_alpha   90.00
_cell.angle_beta   90.00
_cell.angle_gamma   90.00
#
_symmetry.space_group_name_H-M   'P 1'
#
loop_
_entity.id
_entity.type
_entity.pdbx_description
1 polymer ?
#
loop_
_entity_poly.entity_id
_entity_poly.type
_entity_poly.pdbx_seq_one_letter_code
_entity_poly.pdbx_strand_id
1 'polypeptide(L)'
;MNRRKLVASSKKPGRTKTLTFFRVGPERGKVILVDSPGYGERGRPEWGELFEQYLKSRRELARVYLVINAKHGLNEADRIMLQDLDKRIQSSRNGHIWSFQAIITKADLYGGDGISISSIKQSIFDIAPTCLPPIVTAPPLKLGINDVRKSMMEACDL
;
A
#
# COMPACT_ATOMS: atom_id res chain seq x y z
N MET A 1 -10.32 -2.18 -21.47
CA MET A 1 -9.10 -1.60 -22.08
C MET A 1 -7.90 -1.94 -21.20
N ASN A 2 -7.04 -2.87 -21.61
CA ASN A 2 -5.96 -3.43 -20.77
C ASN A 2 -4.62 -2.78 -21.14
N ARG A 3 -4.36 -1.54 -20.69
CA ARG A 3 -3.13 -0.80 -21.04
C ARG A 3 -1.96 -1.28 -20.17
N ARG A 4 -1.09 -2.13 -20.74
CA ARG A 4 0.11 -2.70 -20.06
C ARG A 4 1.31 -1.74 -19.92
N LYS A 5 1.25 -0.52 -20.48
CA LYS A 5 2.39 0.44 -20.50
C LYS A 5 2.10 1.77 -19.76
N LEU A 6 1.21 1.77 -18.76
CA LEU A 6 0.94 2.97 -17.97
C LEU A 6 2.05 3.30 -16.97
N VAL A 7 2.76 2.27 -16.49
CA VAL A 7 3.87 2.41 -15.53
C VAL A 7 5.05 1.57 -16.01
N ALA A 8 6.22 2.18 -16.10
CA ALA A 8 7.46 1.44 -16.34
C ALA A 8 7.94 0.84 -15.01
N SER A 9 7.88 -0.48 -14.85
CA SER A 9 8.52 -1.19 -13.73
C SER A 9 10.04 -1.17 -13.92
N SER A 10 10.68 -0.08 -13.49
CA SER A 10 12.14 0.03 -13.52
C SER A 10 12.76 -1.00 -12.57
N LYS A 11 13.59 -1.90 -13.11
CA LYS A 11 14.44 -2.82 -12.32
C LYS A 11 15.52 -2.08 -11.51
N LYS A 12 15.79 -0.82 -11.82
CA LYS A 12 16.74 0.02 -11.06
C LYS A 12 16.02 0.65 -9.86
N PRO A 13 16.46 0.39 -8.62
CA PRO A 13 15.89 1.00 -7.43
C PRO A 13 16.06 2.54 -7.42
N GLY A 14 15.10 3.25 -6.85
CA GLY A 14 15.13 4.72 -6.72
C GLY A 14 14.68 5.51 -7.97
N ARG A 15 13.92 4.87 -8.87
CA ARG A 15 13.45 5.50 -10.13
C ARG A 15 12.31 6.49 -9.92
N THR A 16 11.39 6.21 -9.00
CA THR A 16 10.23 7.06 -8.71
C THR A 16 10.67 8.15 -7.73
N LYS A 17 10.83 9.39 -8.21
CA LYS A 17 11.23 10.56 -7.41
C LYS A 17 10.06 11.50 -7.09
N THR A 18 8.88 11.18 -7.60
CA THR A 18 7.69 12.02 -7.62
C THR A 18 6.46 11.18 -7.34
N LEU A 19 5.41 11.78 -6.77
CA LEU A 19 4.09 11.15 -6.75
C LEU A 19 3.55 11.07 -8.17
N THR A 20 3.16 9.87 -8.59
CA THR A 20 2.60 9.64 -9.93
C THR A 20 1.11 9.37 -9.83
N PHE A 21 0.30 10.17 -10.53
CA PHE A 21 -1.16 10.12 -10.44
C PHE A 21 -1.77 9.41 -11.66
N PHE A 22 -2.64 8.43 -11.40
CA PHE A 22 -3.36 7.66 -12.42
C PHE A 22 -4.86 7.80 -12.22
N ARG A 23 -5.55 8.33 -13.23
CA ARG A 23 -7.02 8.38 -13.26
C ARG A 23 -7.58 7.04 -13.74
N VAL A 24 -8.49 6.45 -12.98
CA VAL A 24 -9.10 5.14 -13.25
C VAL A 24 -10.63 5.28 -13.38
N GLY A 25 -11.20 4.64 -14.40
CA GLY A 25 -12.64 4.67 -14.69
C GLY A 25 -13.01 5.43 -15.97
N PRO A 26 -14.31 5.48 -16.32
CA PRO A 26 -14.83 6.25 -17.46
C PRO A 26 -14.64 7.77 -17.27
N GLU A 27 -14.95 8.56 -18.31
CA GLU A 27 -14.47 9.95 -18.52
C GLU A 27 -14.29 10.81 -17.26
N ARG A 28 -13.13 11.48 -17.19
CA ARG A 28 -12.56 12.26 -16.06
C ARG A 28 -12.00 11.45 -14.88
N GLY A 29 -12.29 10.14 -14.79
CA GLY A 29 -11.76 9.24 -13.77
C GLY A 29 -12.54 9.31 -12.46
N LYS A 30 -13.04 8.16 -11.98
CA LYS A 30 -13.78 8.06 -10.71
C LYS A 30 -12.86 7.87 -9.51
N VAL A 31 -11.68 7.31 -9.74
CA VAL A 31 -10.66 7.05 -8.71
C VAL A 31 -9.32 7.59 -9.20
N ILE A 32 -8.54 8.19 -8.31
CA ILE A 32 -7.15 8.58 -8.57
C ILE A 32 -6.27 7.66 -7.74
N LEU A 33 -5.49 6.81 -8.41
CA LEU A 33 -4.41 6.05 -7.77
C LEU A 33 -3.15 6.90 -7.77
N VAL A 34 -2.44 6.90 -6.64
CA VAL A 34 -1.20 7.64 -6.48
C VAL A 34 -0.09 6.66 -6.12
N ASP A 35 0.90 6.57 -6.99
CA ASP A 35 2.11 5.80 -6.75
C ASP A 35 3.17 6.70 -6.11
N SER A 36 3.66 6.31 -4.93
CA SER A 36 4.68 7.04 -4.20
C SER A 36 6.05 6.38 -4.35
N PRO A 37 7.14 7.13 -4.16
CA PRO A 37 8.45 6.52 -3.97
C PRO A 37 8.43 5.50 -2.82
N GLY A 38 9.21 4.42 -2.96
CA GLY A 38 9.28 3.38 -1.93
C GLY A 38 9.95 3.86 -0.63
N TYR A 39 9.43 3.39 0.51
CA TYR A 39 9.86 3.76 1.86
C TYR A 39 10.95 2.85 2.46
N GLY A 40 11.40 1.82 1.74
CA GLY A 40 12.44 0.89 2.21
C GLY A 40 13.85 1.50 2.26
N GLU A 41 14.87 0.69 2.51
CA GLU A 41 16.28 1.11 2.69
C GLU A 41 16.87 1.99 1.57
N ARG A 42 16.27 1.95 0.37
CA ARG A 42 16.70 2.74 -0.79
C ARG A 42 15.89 4.04 -0.96
N GLY A 43 15.02 4.34 0.01
CA GLY A 43 14.29 5.59 0.14
C GLY A 43 15.23 6.75 0.44
N ARG A 44 14.82 7.96 0.06
CA ARG A 44 15.52 9.20 0.43
C ARG A 44 14.68 9.99 1.43
N PRO A 45 15.29 10.76 2.35
CA PRO A 45 14.56 11.60 3.30
C PRO A 45 13.53 12.52 2.60
N GLU A 46 13.90 13.11 1.47
CA GLU A 46 13.00 13.99 0.69
C GLU A 46 11.70 13.29 0.25
N TRP A 47 11.74 11.97 0.05
CA TRP A 47 10.54 11.21 -0.33
C TRP A 47 9.63 10.93 0.85
N GLY A 48 10.22 10.74 2.04
CA GLY A 48 9.48 10.70 3.29
C GLY A 48 8.74 12.02 3.51
N GLU A 49 9.43 13.15 3.37
CA GLU A 49 8.81 14.48 3.49
C GLU A 49 7.68 14.70 2.48
N LEU A 50 7.86 14.29 1.22
CA LEU A 50 6.81 14.37 0.20
C LEU A 50 5.57 13.52 0.55
N PHE A 51 5.79 12.29 1.03
CA PHE A 51 4.71 11.41 1.48
C PHE A 51 3.98 12.01 2.69
N GLU A 52 4.72 12.53 3.66
CA GLU A 52 4.19 13.22 4.85
C GLU A 52 3.33 14.43 4.50
N GLN A 53 3.83 15.30 3.63
CA GLN A 53 3.08 16.46 3.16
C GLN A 53 1.82 16.04 2.43
N TYR A 54 1.87 14.97 1.64
CA TYR A 54 0.71 14.44 0.94
C TYR A 54 -0.36 13.92 1.90
N LEU A 55 0.02 13.11 2.90
CA LEU A 55 -0.91 12.59 3.91
C LEU A 55 -1.59 13.70 4.72
N LYS A 56 -0.88 14.79 5.01
CA LYS A 56 -1.40 15.92 5.80
C LYS A 56 -2.31 16.84 4.99
N SER A 57 -1.98 17.10 3.73
CA SER A 57 -2.65 18.14 2.92
C SER A 57 -3.80 17.61 2.07
N ARG A 58 -3.78 16.33 1.69
CA ARG A 58 -4.78 15.77 0.76
C ARG A 58 -6.06 15.37 1.48
N ARG A 59 -7.10 16.20 1.38
CA ARG A 59 -8.41 15.95 1.98
C ARG A 59 -9.19 14.83 1.28
N GLU A 60 -8.90 14.57 0.00
CA GLU A 60 -9.55 13.55 -0.81
C GLU A 60 -8.85 12.18 -0.70
N LEU A 61 -7.82 12.06 0.14
CA LEU A 61 -7.19 10.77 0.39
C LEU A 61 -8.21 9.90 1.12
N ALA A 62 -8.45 8.70 0.58
CA ALA A 62 -9.42 7.75 1.13
C ALA A 62 -8.75 6.50 1.74
N ARG A 63 -7.69 5.99 1.11
CA ARG A 63 -6.96 4.83 1.62
C ARG A 63 -5.49 4.83 1.21
N VAL A 64 -4.63 4.44 2.14
CA VAL A 64 -3.21 4.14 1.91
C VAL A 64 -3.03 2.63 1.81
N TYR A 65 -2.30 2.15 0.80
CA TYR A 65 -1.98 0.74 0.65
C TYR A 65 -0.49 0.48 0.90
N LEU A 66 -0.19 -0.35 1.89
CA LEU A 66 1.18 -0.78 2.18
C LEU A 66 1.49 -2.08 1.46
N VAL A 67 2.38 -2.04 0.47
CA VAL A 67 2.70 -3.20 -0.37
C VAL A 67 3.88 -3.97 0.21
N ILE A 68 3.60 -5.13 0.81
CA ILE A 68 4.60 -5.99 1.46
C ILE A 68 4.89 -7.18 0.55
N ASN A 69 6.16 -7.57 0.43
CA ASN A 69 6.57 -8.73 -0.36
C ASN A 69 6.61 -9.98 0.53
N ALA A 70 5.74 -10.95 0.26
CA ALA A 70 5.60 -12.18 1.05
C ALA A 70 6.92 -12.97 1.19
N LYS A 71 7.82 -12.88 0.19
CA LYS A 71 9.12 -13.57 0.21
C LYS A 71 10.00 -13.15 1.40
N HIS A 72 9.91 -11.89 1.82
CA HIS A 72 10.82 -11.33 2.84
C HIS A 72 10.12 -11.11 4.20
N GLY A 73 8.83 -11.41 4.30
CA GLY A 73 8.04 -11.03 5.46
C GLY A 73 8.03 -9.50 5.67
N LEU A 74 7.85 -9.09 6.93
CA LEU A 74 7.98 -7.69 7.34
C LEU A 74 9.46 -7.35 7.55
N ASN A 75 9.98 -6.41 6.79
CA ASN A 75 11.27 -5.78 7.08
C ASN A 75 11.10 -4.64 8.09
N GLU A 76 12.21 -4.04 8.53
CA GLU A 76 12.17 -2.97 9.53
C GLU A 76 11.42 -1.72 9.05
N ALA A 77 11.59 -1.34 7.78
CA ALA A 77 10.88 -0.21 7.21
C ALA A 77 9.35 -0.45 7.15
N ASP A 78 8.91 -1.69 6.91
CA ASP A 78 7.49 -2.05 6.97
C ASP A 78 6.95 -1.87 8.39
N ARG A 79 7.69 -2.31 9.41
CA ARG A 79 7.29 -2.16 10.83
C ARG A 79 7.15 -0.70 11.23
N ILE A 80 8.15 0.11 10.90
CA ILE A 80 8.15 1.55 11.19
C ILE A 80 6.96 2.23 10.51
N MET A 81 6.71 1.95 9.23
CA MET A 81 5.59 2.53 8.49
C MET A 81 4.24 2.10 9.08
N LEU A 82 4.08 0.83 9.44
CA LEU A 82 2.87 0.33 10.10
C LEU A 82 2.61 1.06 11.42
N GLN A 83 3.63 1.19 12.27
CA GLN A 83 3.52 1.91 13.55
C GLN A 83 3.17 3.38 13.36
N ASP A 84 3.78 4.05 12.38
CA ASP A 84 3.52 5.46 12.10
C ASP A 84 2.09 5.69 11.60
N LEU A 85 1.63 4.89 10.64
CA LEU A 85 0.25 4.96 10.13
C LEU A 85 -0.77 4.66 11.24
N ASP A 86 -0.53 3.63 12.05
CA ASP A 86 -1.41 3.26 13.16
C ASP A 86 -1.50 4.36 14.22
N LYS A 87 -0.36 4.92 14.65
CA LYS A 87 -0.33 6.07 15.57
C LYS A 87 -1.12 7.25 15.05
N ARG A 88 -1.05 7.54 13.74
CA ARG A 88 -1.84 8.61 13.13
C ARG A 88 -3.32 8.34 13.25
N ILE A 89 -3.76 7.16 12.78
CA ILE A 89 -5.18 6.77 12.84
C ILE A 89 -5.72 6.89 14.28
N GLN A 90 -4.96 6.41 15.27
CA GLN A 90 -5.35 6.46 16.69
C GLN A 90 -5.32 7.89 17.27
N SER A 91 -4.40 8.75 16.85
CA SER A 91 -4.22 10.08 17.43
C SER A 91 -5.25 11.11 16.94
N SER A 92 -6.01 10.81 15.90
CA SER A 92 -7.05 11.74 15.45
C SER A 92 -8.30 11.65 16.31
N ARG A 93 -8.43 12.64 17.19
CA ARG A 93 -9.60 12.85 18.04
C ARG A 93 -10.86 13.30 17.27
N ASN A 94 -10.76 13.60 15.97
CA ASN A 94 -11.88 14.02 15.13
C ASN A 94 -11.65 13.61 13.67
N GLY A 95 -12.10 12.41 13.30
CA GLY A 95 -12.35 12.02 11.91
C GLY A 95 -11.12 12.04 11.00
N HIS A 96 -10.26 11.02 11.10
CA HIS A 96 -9.42 10.69 9.95
C HIS A 96 -10.30 10.25 8.79
N ILE A 97 -10.16 10.95 7.67
CA ILE A 97 -10.90 10.73 6.42
C ILE A 97 -10.37 9.55 5.60
N TRP A 98 -9.22 8.97 6.01
CA TRP A 98 -8.61 7.85 5.31
C TRP A 98 -8.30 6.68 6.23
N SER A 99 -8.31 5.49 5.63
CA SER A 99 -7.92 4.22 6.23
C SER A 99 -6.61 3.72 5.62
N PHE A 100 -6.02 2.66 6.17
CA PHE A 100 -4.90 2.00 5.49
C PHE A 100 -5.04 0.49 5.54
N GLN A 101 -4.47 -0.18 4.54
CA GLN A 101 -4.55 -1.63 4.38
C GLN A 101 -3.25 -2.18 3.80
N ALA A 102 -2.78 -3.29 4.36
CA ALA A 102 -1.64 -4.01 3.80
C ALA A 102 -2.06 -4.87 2.60
N ILE A 103 -1.22 -4.91 1.57
CA ILE A 103 -1.29 -5.84 0.46
C ILE A 103 -0.05 -6.72 0.51
N ILE A 104 -0.23 -8.00 0.82
CA ILE A 104 0.82 -9.01 0.81
C ILE A 104 0.92 -9.52 -0.63
N THR A 105 2.03 -9.23 -1.31
CA THR A 105 2.28 -9.57 -2.72
C THR A 105 3.22 -10.75 -2.88
N LYS A 106 3.22 -11.35 -4.08
CA LYS A 106 4.09 -12.49 -4.44
C LYS A 106 3.92 -13.69 -3.50
N ALA A 107 2.68 -13.93 -3.08
CA ALA A 107 2.35 -15.07 -2.22
C ALA A 107 2.58 -16.43 -2.92
N ASP A 108 2.81 -16.46 -4.23
CA ASP A 108 3.27 -17.62 -5.00
C ASP A 108 4.74 -17.98 -4.77
N LEU A 109 5.57 -17.01 -4.38
CA LEU A 109 7.01 -17.22 -4.12
C LEU A 109 7.30 -17.63 -2.68
N TYR A 110 6.25 -17.80 -1.91
CA TYR A 110 6.31 -18.10 -0.51
C TYR A 110 6.32 -19.64 -0.36
N GLY A 111 7.25 -20.17 0.46
CA GLY A 111 7.44 -21.61 0.62
C GLY A 111 8.88 -22.07 0.92
N GLY A 112 9.86 -21.17 0.96
CA GLY A 112 11.26 -21.52 1.24
C GLY A 112 11.67 -21.46 2.72
N ASP A 113 11.14 -20.50 3.49
CA ASP A 113 11.79 -20.03 4.74
C ASP A 113 10.91 -20.15 6.01
N GLY A 114 9.82 -20.93 5.99
CA GLY A 114 9.03 -21.27 7.19
C GLY A 114 8.15 -20.16 7.83
N ILE A 115 8.28 -18.89 7.42
CA ILE A 115 7.34 -17.81 7.79
C ILE A 115 5.95 -18.18 7.28
N SER A 116 4.88 -17.99 8.07
CA SER A 116 3.49 -18.21 7.68
C SER A 116 2.87 -16.95 7.00
N ILE A 117 2.06 -17.01 5.93
CA ILE A 117 1.25 -15.84 5.50
C ILE A 117 0.36 -15.41 6.68
N SER A 118 -0.12 -16.38 7.45
CA SER A 118 -0.87 -16.12 8.68
C SER A 118 -0.02 -15.42 9.73
N SER A 119 1.28 -15.72 9.84
CA SER A 119 2.15 -15.01 10.79
C SER A 119 2.44 -13.59 10.33
N ILE A 120 2.60 -13.33 9.03
CA ILE A 120 2.71 -11.97 8.50
C ILE A 120 1.45 -11.16 8.85
N LYS A 121 0.25 -11.75 8.63
CA LYS A 121 -1.01 -11.11 9.00
C LYS A 121 -1.11 -10.82 10.49
N GLN A 122 -0.72 -11.77 11.33
CA GLN A 122 -0.72 -11.60 12.78
C GLN A 122 0.23 -10.48 13.19
N SER A 123 1.46 -10.46 12.68
CA SER A 123 2.42 -9.39 12.98
C SER A 123 1.93 -8.02 12.50
N ILE A 124 1.27 -7.92 11.34
CA ILE A 124 0.66 -6.66 10.91
C ILE A 124 -0.39 -6.19 11.92
N PHE A 125 -1.26 -7.08 12.37
CA PHE A 125 -2.29 -6.77 13.37
C PHE A 125 -1.70 -6.35 14.71
N ASP A 126 -0.68 -7.07 15.20
CA ASP A 126 -0.03 -6.77 16.48
C ASP A 126 0.68 -5.41 16.46
N ILE A 127 1.28 -5.03 15.31
CA ILE A 127 1.98 -3.76 15.15
C ILE A 127 1.03 -2.60 14.92
N ALA A 128 -0.03 -2.84 14.14
CA ALA A 128 -0.95 -1.82 13.66
C ALA A 128 -2.40 -2.31 13.72
N PRO A 129 -3.02 -2.32 14.91
CA PRO A 129 -4.40 -2.82 15.09
C PRO A 129 -5.45 -2.07 14.26
N THR A 130 -5.19 -0.82 13.87
CA THR A 130 -6.09 -0.04 13.01
C THR A 130 -5.93 -0.33 11.51
N CYS A 131 -4.93 -1.13 11.12
CA CYS A 131 -4.76 -1.59 9.75
C CYS A 131 -5.93 -2.51 9.36
N LEU A 132 -6.54 -2.24 8.21
CA LEU A 132 -7.58 -3.12 7.69
C LEU A 132 -7.00 -4.52 7.36
N PRO A 133 -7.83 -5.58 7.40
CA PRO A 133 -7.39 -6.95 7.16
C PRO A 133 -6.53 -7.08 5.89
N PRO A 134 -5.30 -7.62 5.96
CA PRO A 134 -4.39 -7.64 4.81
C PRO A 134 -4.92 -8.47 3.64
N ILE A 135 -4.84 -7.91 2.43
CA ILE A 135 -5.20 -8.61 1.20
C ILE A 135 -3.98 -9.37 0.66
N VAL A 136 -4.15 -10.65 0.36
CA VAL A 136 -3.08 -11.49 -0.19
C VAL A 136 -3.23 -11.57 -1.70
N THR A 137 -2.15 -11.29 -2.43
CA THR A 137 -2.12 -11.31 -3.89
C THR A 137 -0.98 -12.18 -4.41
N ALA A 138 -1.30 -12.93 -5.45
CA ALA A 138 -0.35 -13.66 -6.27
C ALA A 138 -0.80 -13.52 -7.73
N PRO A 139 -0.34 -12.48 -8.45
CA PRO A 139 -0.75 -12.25 -9.83
C PRO A 139 -0.54 -13.45 -10.77
N PRO A 140 0.57 -14.21 -10.68
CA PRO A 140 0.72 -15.44 -11.47
C PRO A 140 -0.40 -16.47 -11.24
N LEU A 141 -0.96 -16.49 -10.02
CA LEU A 141 -2.07 -17.37 -9.61
C LEU A 141 -3.44 -16.70 -9.77
N LYS A 142 -3.52 -15.48 -10.31
CA LYS A 142 -4.73 -14.64 -10.40
C LYS A 142 -5.44 -14.43 -9.05
N LEU A 143 -4.69 -14.47 -7.95
CA LEU A 143 -5.22 -14.35 -6.59
C LEU A 143 -5.26 -12.88 -6.12
N GLY A 144 -6.34 -12.48 -5.45
CA GLY A 144 -6.43 -11.27 -4.64
C GLY A 144 -6.65 -9.95 -5.39
N ILE A 145 -6.47 -9.91 -6.72
CA ILE A 145 -6.61 -8.66 -7.49
C ILE A 145 -8.03 -8.10 -7.45
N ASN A 146 -9.05 -8.97 -7.42
CA ASN A 146 -10.45 -8.52 -7.31
C ASN A 146 -10.75 -7.99 -5.90
N ASP A 147 -10.15 -8.56 -4.85
CA ASP A 147 -10.29 -8.08 -3.49
C ASP A 147 -9.64 -6.69 -3.33
N VAL A 148 -8.47 -6.47 -3.94
CA VAL A 148 -7.85 -5.14 -4.00
C VAL A 148 -8.77 -4.13 -4.68
N ARG A 149 -9.38 -4.50 -5.82
CA ARG A 149 -10.33 -3.60 -6.52
C ARG A 149 -11.56 -3.32 -5.67
N LYS A 150 -12.11 -4.34 -5.01
CA LYS A 150 -13.27 -4.19 -4.12
C LYS A 150 -12.94 -3.24 -2.97
N SER A 151 -11.80 -3.44 -2.32
CA SER A 151 -11.30 -2.54 -1.28
C SER A 151 -11.13 -1.10 -1.76
N MET A 152 -10.61 -0.89 -2.98
CA MET A 152 -10.49 0.45 -3.56
C MET A 152 -11.86 1.10 -3.80
N MET A 153 -12.85 0.34 -4.27
CA MET A 153 -14.21 0.87 -4.47
C MET A 153 -14.88 1.20 -3.14
N GLU A 154 -14.78 0.31 -2.14
CA GLU A 154 -15.28 0.52 -0.78
C GLU A 154 -14.65 1.77 -0.13
N ALA A 155 -13.35 2.00 -0.32
CA ALA A 155 -12.68 3.19 0.21
C ALA A 155 -13.20 4.49 -0.41
N CYS A 156 -13.61 4.45 -1.68
CA CYS A 156 -14.04 5.63 -2.44
C CYS A 156 -15.56 5.79 -2.49
N ASP A 157 -16.32 4.96 -1.75
CA ASP A 157 -17.79 4.93 -1.76
C ASP A 157 -18.39 4.75 -3.17
N LEU A 158 -17.82 3.82 -3.95
CA LEU A 158 -18.19 3.53 -5.36
C LEU A 158 -18.80 2.14 -5.60
#